data_AF-A0A183FJ66-F1
#
_entry.id   AF-A0A183FJ66-F1
#
_cell.length_a   1.000
_cell.length_b   1.000
_cell.length_c   1.000
_cell.angle_alpha   90.00
_cell.angle_beta   90.00
_cell.angle_gamma   90.00
#
_symmetry.space_group_name_H-M   'P 1'
#
loop_
_entity.id
_entity.type
_entity.pdbx_description
1 polymer ?
#
loop_
_entity_poly.entity_id
_entity_poly.type
_entity_poly.pdbx_seq_one_letter_code
_entity_poly.pdbx_strand_id
1 'polypeptide(L)'
;NNKSNSISDVAASFLRVESGHQRISIDGRKLYRSSATIGCTLRSDPYMGFFTRLLFNEPTCISSLTVHCLKPLTGAEEIDILFSECEHGHWKVVHYTNTKERFFLKKEVIARQLSISSPIVLSVIDVQVETCGRRNVTLLPSIQYVLPDVYRSDASPYEIPLDVLIPEDRTVVIQPGVTLRFGDEAGFTVRGVLIVNGTRAAPVTFEPRADRWKGIEIINAVTPSKFSFANVTGSVLGITLRSGVPPSIDNVISTSNQYGFDFQTSDSVRIVNSSALNNEKSGFRISSKVVAPGSS
;
A
#
# COMPACT_ATOMS: atom_id res chain seq x y z
N ASN A 1 38.44 16.19 -7.33
CA ASN A 1 37.61 15.27 -8.14
C ASN A 1 36.80 14.37 -7.22
N ASN A 2 35.53 14.72 -6.99
CA ASN A 2 34.46 13.72 -6.89
C ASN A 2 33.13 14.42 -7.12
N LYS A 3 32.52 14.12 -8.27
CA LYS A 3 31.22 14.63 -8.68
C LYS A 3 30.14 13.96 -7.83
N SER A 4 29.41 14.77 -7.08
CA SER A 4 28.10 14.44 -6.51
C SER A 4 27.11 14.19 -7.65
N ASN A 5 26.61 12.95 -7.78
CA ASN A 5 25.49 12.65 -8.68
C ASN A 5 24.18 13.01 -7.97
N SER A 6 23.54 14.07 -8.47
CA SER A 6 22.20 14.51 -8.09
C SER A 6 21.15 13.56 -8.66
N ILE A 7 20.33 12.99 -7.80
CA ILE A 7 19.09 12.29 -8.19
C ILE A 7 17.94 13.27 -7.95
N SER A 8 17.13 13.45 -8.98
CA SER A 8 15.98 14.37 -9.05
C SER A 8 14.80 13.85 -8.21
N ASP A 9 14.35 14.65 -7.24
CA ASP A 9 13.33 14.26 -6.25
C ASP A 9 11.90 14.61 -6.68
N VAL A 10 11.01 13.64 -6.49
CA VAL A 10 9.57 13.64 -6.85
C VAL A 10 8.75 13.75 -5.58
N ALA A 11 7.94 14.80 -5.46
CA ALA A 11 7.28 15.22 -4.24
C ALA A 11 5.74 15.12 -4.28
N ALA A 12 5.14 14.09 -3.70
CA ALA A 12 3.80 14.19 -3.10
C ALA A 12 3.51 12.93 -2.29
N SER A 13 3.13 13.10 -1.03
CA SER A 13 2.67 12.03 -0.16
C SER A 13 1.16 11.83 -0.33
N PHE A 14 0.74 10.65 -0.78
CA PHE A 14 -0.67 10.28 -0.91
C PHE A 14 -1.22 9.76 0.41
N LEU A 15 -2.44 10.15 0.76
CA LEU A 15 -3.27 9.59 1.84
C LEU A 15 -3.77 8.19 1.50
N ARG A 16 -4.23 7.98 0.26
CA ARG A 16 -4.77 6.69 -0.22
C ARG A 16 -4.72 6.61 -1.74
N VAL A 17 -4.51 5.39 -2.25
CA VAL A 17 -4.75 5.05 -3.66
C VAL A 17 -6.01 4.20 -3.77
N GLU A 18 -6.93 4.58 -4.65
CA GLU A 18 -8.16 3.85 -4.95
C GLU A 18 -8.18 3.50 -6.43
N SER A 19 -8.52 2.26 -6.77
CA SER A 19 -8.77 1.87 -8.16
C SER A 19 -10.17 1.34 -8.32
N GLY A 20 -10.81 1.62 -9.46
CA GLY A 20 -12.18 1.19 -9.71
C GLY A 20 -12.68 1.60 -11.08
N HIS A 21 -13.99 1.50 -11.28
CA HIS A 21 -14.67 1.97 -12.47
C HIS A 21 -15.94 2.74 -12.08
N GLN A 22 -16.19 3.86 -12.74
CA GLN A 22 -17.39 4.67 -12.49
C GLN A 22 -17.78 5.48 -13.72
N ARG A 23 -18.94 6.14 -13.65
CA ARG A 23 -19.29 7.20 -14.59
C ARG A 23 -18.49 8.46 -14.24
N ILE A 24 -17.58 8.86 -15.12
CA ILE A 24 -16.71 10.02 -14.91
C ILE A 24 -17.26 11.20 -15.71
N SER A 25 -17.60 12.28 -14.99
CA SER A 25 -18.03 13.55 -15.59
C SER A 25 -16.86 14.53 -15.56
N ILE A 26 -16.53 15.11 -16.70
CA ILE A 26 -15.37 15.99 -16.87
C ILE A 26 -15.85 17.40 -17.23
N ASP A 27 -15.54 18.40 -16.42
CA ASP A 27 -15.83 19.78 -16.80
C ASP A 27 -14.79 20.27 -17.83
N GLY A 28 -15.25 20.66 -19.03
CA GLY A 28 -14.43 21.32 -20.05
C GLY A 28 -14.02 20.50 -21.28
N ARG A 29 -14.44 19.24 -21.44
CA ARG A 29 -14.18 18.47 -22.68
C ARG A 29 -15.13 18.94 -23.81
N LYS A 30 -14.65 19.81 -24.70
CA LYS A 30 -15.25 19.93 -26.05
C LYS A 30 -14.77 18.74 -26.86
N LEU A 31 -15.59 17.69 -26.95
CA LEU A 31 -15.35 16.62 -27.93
C LEU A 31 -15.45 17.23 -29.33
N TYR A 32 -14.33 17.30 -30.05
CA TYR A 32 -14.35 17.51 -31.50
C TYR A 32 -14.92 16.24 -32.14
N ARG A 33 -16.25 16.16 -32.25
CA ARG A 33 -16.89 15.34 -33.26
C ARG A 33 -17.33 16.25 -34.39
N SER A 34 -16.72 16.05 -35.55
CA SER A 34 -17.19 16.61 -36.81
C SER A 34 -18.60 16.07 -37.10
N SER A 35 -19.62 16.81 -36.70
CA SER A 35 -20.94 16.72 -37.32
C SER A 35 -21.62 18.07 -37.16
N ALA A 36 -21.83 18.73 -38.29
CA ALA A 36 -22.52 20.00 -38.37
C ALA A 36 -24.01 19.78 -38.10
N THR A 37 -24.48 19.97 -36.86
CA THR A 37 -25.87 20.34 -36.58
C THR A 37 -25.98 21.06 -35.22
N ILE A 38 -26.21 22.37 -35.31
CA ILE A 38 -26.99 23.28 -34.45
C ILE A 38 -27.30 22.83 -32.99
N GLY A 39 -26.83 23.62 -32.02
CA GLY A 39 -27.69 24.10 -30.92
C GLY A 39 -27.55 23.45 -29.52
N CYS A 40 -26.75 24.11 -28.68
CA CYS A 40 -26.85 24.23 -27.21
C CYS A 40 -26.63 23.00 -26.30
N THR A 41 -25.78 23.22 -25.28
CA THR A 41 -25.47 22.39 -24.08
C THR A 41 -24.39 21.31 -24.22
N LEU A 42 -23.15 21.70 -24.58
CA LEU A 42 -21.98 20.82 -24.47
C LEU A 42 -21.46 20.77 -23.01
N ARG A 43 -22.15 20.03 -22.13
CA ARG A 43 -21.44 19.30 -21.07
C ARG A 43 -20.74 18.13 -21.76
N SER A 44 -19.48 17.87 -21.43
CA SER A 44 -18.80 16.63 -21.83
C SER A 44 -19.69 15.46 -21.43
N ASP A 45 -20.12 14.63 -22.37
CA ASP A 45 -20.87 13.43 -22.02
C ASP A 45 -20.02 12.61 -21.05
N PRO A 46 -20.56 12.26 -19.87
CA PRO A 46 -19.81 11.47 -18.91
C PRO A 46 -19.60 10.07 -19.48
N TYR A 47 -18.36 9.58 -19.45
CA TYR A 47 -18.03 8.24 -19.93
C TYR A 47 -17.88 7.26 -18.77
N MET A 48 -18.15 5.98 -19.05
CA MET A 48 -17.80 4.90 -18.12
C MET A 48 -16.30 4.64 -18.22
N GLY A 49 -15.56 4.94 -17.16
CA GLY A 49 -14.11 4.88 -17.15
C GLY A 49 -13.56 4.13 -15.94
N PHE A 50 -12.41 3.50 -16.13
CA PHE A 50 -11.55 2.98 -15.08
C PHE A 50 -10.71 4.12 -14.53
N PHE A 51 -10.40 4.08 -13.23
CA PHE A 51 -9.58 5.09 -12.60
C PHE A 51 -8.60 4.51 -11.60
N THR A 52 -7.48 5.21 -11.44
CA THR A 52 -6.59 5.15 -10.28
C THR A 52 -6.55 6.55 -9.67
N ARG A 53 -7.10 6.66 -8.46
CA ARG A 53 -7.28 7.92 -7.73
C ARG A 53 -6.32 8.00 -6.57
N LEU A 54 -5.63 9.12 -6.48
CA LEU A 54 -4.73 9.49 -5.40
C LEU A 54 -5.45 10.54 -4.56
N LEU A 55 -5.67 10.25 -3.29
CA LEU A 55 -6.12 11.21 -2.31
C LEU A 55 -4.90 11.74 -1.57
N PHE A 56 -4.83 13.05 -1.30
CA PHE A 56 -3.72 13.67 -0.56
C PHE A 56 -4.16 14.06 0.84
N ASN A 57 -3.25 13.96 1.82
CA ASN A 57 -3.55 14.30 3.22
C ASN A 57 -3.72 15.82 3.40
N GLU A 58 -2.96 16.59 2.63
CA GLU A 58 -3.01 18.04 2.57
C GLU A 58 -3.12 18.48 1.10
N PRO A 59 -3.64 19.70 0.82
CA PRO A 59 -3.61 20.26 -0.52
C PRO A 59 -2.18 20.25 -1.07
N THR A 60 -1.95 19.42 -2.09
CA THR A 60 -0.61 19.14 -2.61
C THR A 60 -0.44 19.83 -3.95
N CYS A 61 0.64 20.62 -4.08
CA CYS A 61 0.99 21.24 -5.36
C CYS A 61 1.72 20.23 -6.23
N ILE A 62 1.32 20.07 -7.50
CA ILE A 62 1.77 19.02 -8.41
C ILE A 62 2.27 19.64 -9.72
N SER A 63 3.46 19.23 -10.16
CA SER A 63 4.14 19.70 -11.38
C SER A 63 4.30 18.58 -12.43
N SER A 64 4.51 17.34 -12.01
CA SER A 64 4.58 16.18 -12.91
C SER A 64 4.13 14.89 -12.21
N LEU A 65 3.96 13.83 -13.00
CA LEU A 65 3.66 12.50 -12.50
C LEU A 65 4.30 11.41 -13.37
N THR A 66 4.75 10.33 -12.76
CA THR A 66 5.25 9.13 -13.41
C THR A 66 4.27 8.00 -13.18
N VAL A 67 3.73 7.40 -14.23
CA VAL A 67 2.75 6.31 -14.16
C VAL A 67 3.36 5.05 -14.72
N HIS A 68 3.65 4.09 -13.85
CA HIS A 68 4.16 2.78 -14.24
C HIS A 68 2.99 1.82 -14.46
N CYS A 69 2.88 1.29 -15.67
CA CYS A 69 1.84 0.35 -16.07
C CYS A 69 2.46 -0.91 -16.69
N LEU A 70 1.79 -2.06 -16.58
CA LEU A 70 2.22 -3.29 -17.29
C LEU A 70 2.25 -3.08 -18.81
N LYS A 71 1.30 -2.30 -19.33
CA LYS A 71 1.30 -1.83 -20.72
C LYS A 71 1.74 -0.37 -20.75
N PRO A 72 2.83 -0.01 -21.47
CA PRO A 72 3.29 1.37 -21.55
C PRO A 72 2.21 2.30 -22.08
N LEU A 73 2.00 3.42 -21.39
CA LEU A 73 1.10 4.46 -21.83
C LEU A 73 1.82 5.34 -22.87
N THR A 74 1.18 5.55 -24.02
CA THR A 74 1.77 6.34 -25.12
C THR A 74 1.39 7.81 -25.05
N GLY A 75 0.29 8.15 -24.36
CA GLY A 75 -0.09 9.54 -24.10
C GLY A 75 -1.59 9.82 -24.15
N ALA A 76 -1.93 11.00 -24.67
CA ALA A 76 -3.22 11.70 -24.52
C ALA A 76 -4.49 10.99 -25.02
N GLU A 77 -4.37 9.90 -25.79
CA GLU A 77 -5.53 9.16 -26.26
C GLU A 77 -5.99 8.06 -25.29
N GLU A 78 -5.13 7.67 -24.34
CA GLU A 78 -5.37 6.53 -23.45
C GLU A 78 -5.88 6.95 -22.07
N ILE A 79 -5.49 8.13 -21.58
CA ILE A 79 -5.82 8.58 -20.23
C ILE A 79 -6.26 10.04 -20.17
N ASP A 80 -7.12 10.35 -19.21
CA ASP A 80 -7.40 11.69 -18.71
C ASP A 80 -6.82 11.82 -17.29
N ILE A 81 -6.05 12.88 -17.05
CA ILE A 81 -5.59 13.23 -15.70
C ILE A 81 -6.54 14.30 -15.17
N LEU A 82 -7.21 13.98 -14.08
CA LEU A 82 -8.21 14.83 -13.45
C LEU A 82 -7.76 15.22 -12.05
N PHE A 83 -8.14 16.41 -11.59
CA PHE A 83 -7.86 16.83 -10.22
C PHE A 83 -9.06 17.51 -9.58
N SER A 84 -9.06 17.50 -8.24
CA SER A 84 -9.98 18.29 -7.42
C SER A 84 -9.24 18.93 -6.26
N GLU A 85 -9.55 20.19 -5.98
CA GLU A 85 -9.02 20.95 -4.84
C GLU A 85 -9.71 20.56 -3.51
N CYS A 86 -10.86 19.87 -3.58
CA CYS A 86 -11.67 19.48 -2.44
C CYS A 86 -11.81 17.96 -2.33
N GLU A 87 -12.17 17.46 -1.15
CA GLU A 87 -12.50 16.03 -0.94
C GLU A 87 -13.80 15.62 -1.63
N HIS A 88 -14.74 16.56 -1.81
CA HIS A 88 -15.98 16.37 -2.55
C HIS A 88 -16.10 17.55 -3.51
N GLY A 89 -15.86 17.33 -4.80
CA GLY A 89 -15.77 18.43 -5.75
C GLY A 89 -15.84 17.97 -7.20
N HIS A 90 -15.97 18.96 -8.09
CA HIS A 90 -15.96 18.75 -9.54
C HIS A 90 -14.55 18.38 -10.02
N TRP A 91 -14.49 17.48 -11.00
CA TRP A 91 -13.24 17.08 -11.65
C TRP A 91 -12.84 18.12 -12.70
N LYS A 92 -11.65 18.68 -12.54
CA LYS A 92 -11.01 19.55 -13.53
C LYS A 92 -9.99 18.75 -14.33
N VAL A 93 -9.89 19.03 -15.63
CA VAL A 93 -8.89 18.38 -16.50
C VAL A 93 -7.52 19.02 -16.29
N VAL A 94 -6.52 18.18 -16.11
CA VAL A 94 -5.13 18.57 -16.18
C VAL A 94 -4.65 18.52 -17.63
N HIS A 95 -4.11 19.63 -18.11
CA HIS A 95 -3.39 19.64 -19.39
C HIS A 95 -1.94 19.25 -19.16
N TYR A 96 -1.43 18.31 -19.95
CA TYR A 96 -0.06 17.80 -19.80
C TYR A 96 0.65 17.62 -21.16
N THR A 97 1.94 17.38 -21.08
CA THR A 97 2.76 16.74 -22.13
C THR A 97 3.37 15.46 -21.54
N ASN A 98 3.74 14.48 -22.34
CA ASN A 98 4.30 13.23 -21.81
C ASN A 98 5.54 12.77 -22.58
N THR A 99 6.42 12.08 -21.87
CA THR A 99 7.57 11.35 -22.39
C THR A 99 7.54 9.95 -21.80
N LYS A 100 7.09 8.96 -22.58
CA LYS A 100 6.84 7.59 -22.08
C LYS A 100 5.90 7.61 -20.86
N GLU A 101 6.37 7.09 -19.73
CA GLU A 101 5.68 6.97 -18.45
C GLU A 101 5.58 8.29 -17.64
N ARG A 102 6.30 9.35 -18.03
CA ARG A 102 6.27 10.63 -17.31
C ARG A 102 5.38 11.65 -18.00
N PHE A 103 4.52 12.30 -17.23
CA PHE A 103 3.52 13.28 -17.65
C PHE A 103 3.79 14.60 -16.93
N PHE A 104 4.17 15.62 -17.69
CA PHE A 104 4.47 16.97 -17.21
C PHE A 104 3.23 17.85 -17.32
N LEU A 105 2.80 18.44 -16.21
CA LEU A 105 1.63 19.30 -16.21
C LEU A 105 2.00 20.64 -16.86
N LYS A 106 1.18 21.10 -17.82
CA LYS A 106 1.37 22.40 -18.47
C LYS A 106 1.19 23.57 -17.50
N LYS A 107 0.46 23.35 -16.41
CA LYS A 107 0.29 24.26 -15.29
C LYS A 107 0.35 23.46 -14.01
N GLU A 108 1.12 23.94 -13.05
CA GLU A 108 1.11 23.41 -11.68
C GLU A 108 -0.31 23.48 -11.10
N VAL A 109 -0.73 22.41 -10.42
CA VAL A 109 -2.08 22.32 -9.81
C VAL A 109 -1.96 22.03 -8.33
N ILE A 110 -2.86 22.60 -7.53
CA ILE A 110 -3.02 22.22 -6.14
C ILE A 110 -4.21 21.27 -6.06
N ALA A 111 -4.01 20.08 -5.51
CA ALA A 111 -5.03 19.04 -5.48
C ALA A 111 -5.13 18.37 -4.11
N ARG A 112 -6.36 18.09 -3.68
CA ARG A 112 -6.66 17.10 -2.63
C ARG A 112 -6.95 15.72 -3.22
N GLN A 113 -7.31 15.67 -4.50
CA GLN A 113 -7.50 14.43 -5.25
C GLN A 113 -6.94 14.55 -6.66
N LEU A 114 -6.26 13.50 -7.12
CA LEU A 114 -5.83 13.32 -8.50
C LEU A 114 -6.40 12.00 -9.02
N SER A 115 -6.86 11.93 -10.26
CA SER A 115 -7.41 10.70 -10.85
C SER A 115 -6.84 10.50 -12.24
N ILE A 116 -6.12 9.40 -12.43
CA ILE A 116 -5.73 8.90 -13.75
C ILE A 116 -6.89 8.03 -14.23
N SER A 117 -7.56 8.48 -15.29
CA SER A 117 -8.82 7.90 -15.75
C SER A 117 -8.70 7.43 -17.19
N SER A 118 -9.34 6.33 -17.56
CA SER A 118 -9.28 5.80 -18.94
C SER A 118 -10.59 5.11 -19.31
N PRO A 119 -11.02 5.14 -20.59
CA PRO A 119 -12.13 4.31 -21.07
C PRO A 119 -11.81 2.81 -21.07
N ILE A 120 -10.55 2.40 -20.89
CA ILE A 120 -10.08 1.01 -20.89
C ILE A 120 -9.42 0.69 -19.54
N VAL A 121 -9.43 -0.57 -19.12
CA VAL A 121 -8.75 -1.03 -17.91
C VAL A 121 -7.26 -0.73 -18.02
N LEU A 122 -6.70 -0.02 -17.03
CA LEU A 122 -5.28 0.21 -16.89
C LEU A 122 -4.70 -0.72 -15.83
N SER A 123 -3.59 -1.39 -16.14
CA SER A 123 -2.82 -2.17 -15.17
C SER A 123 -1.73 -1.31 -14.54
N VAL A 124 -2.16 -0.33 -13.74
CA VAL A 124 -1.26 0.59 -13.04
C VAL A 124 -0.58 -0.16 -11.89
N ILE A 125 0.75 -0.13 -11.86
CA ILE A 125 1.60 -0.74 -10.83
C ILE A 125 1.93 0.31 -9.77
N ASP A 126 2.37 1.49 -10.22
CA ASP A 126 2.84 2.57 -9.36
C ASP A 126 2.55 3.94 -9.99
N VAL A 127 2.32 4.93 -9.13
CA VAL A 127 2.15 6.33 -9.54
C VAL A 127 2.97 7.23 -8.61
N GLN A 128 3.92 7.94 -9.19
CA GLN A 128 4.76 8.90 -8.48
C GLN A 128 4.35 10.30 -8.88
N VAL A 129 4.26 11.23 -7.94
CA VAL A 129 3.84 12.61 -8.20
C VAL A 129 4.92 13.58 -7.73
N GLU A 130 5.25 14.56 -8.55
CA GLU A 130 6.27 15.57 -8.31
C GLU A 130 5.65 16.89 -7.86
N THR A 131 6.11 17.51 -6.76
CA THR A 131 5.56 18.78 -6.29
C THR A 131 6.15 19.94 -7.07
N CYS A 132 5.44 21.06 -7.01
CA CYS A 132 5.97 22.37 -7.34
C CYS A 132 7.15 22.74 -6.40
N GLY A 133 8.19 23.34 -6.98
CA GLY A 133 9.27 24.10 -6.34
C GLY A 133 9.52 24.02 -4.83
N ARG A 134 10.14 22.95 -4.32
CA ARG A 134 10.94 23.01 -3.07
C ARG A 134 12.41 22.66 -3.31
N ARG A 135 13.28 23.61 -2.92
CA ARG A 135 14.74 23.48 -2.77
C ARG A 135 15.04 22.63 -1.53
N ASN A 136 16.01 21.72 -1.65
CA ASN A 136 16.79 21.04 -0.60
C ASN A 136 16.20 21.11 0.83
N VAL A 137 15.27 20.23 1.13
CA VAL A 137 15.10 19.70 2.49
C VAL A 137 15.09 18.18 2.34
N THR A 138 16.12 17.53 2.86
CA THR A 138 16.13 16.07 3.05
C THR A 138 15.14 15.74 4.17
N LEU A 139 13.86 15.63 3.83
CA LEU A 139 12.94 14.82 4.61
C LEU A 139 13.00 13.43 4.01
N LEU A 140 13.42 12.46 4.83
CA LEU A 140 13.29 11.04 4.52
C LEU A 140 11.82 10.77 4.14
N PRO A 141 11.53 10.02 3.07
CA PRO A 141 10.16 9.66 2.76
C PRO A 141 9.62 8.79 3.89
N SER A 142 8.67 9.30 4.66
CA SER A 142 7.63 8.40 5.16
C SER A 142 6.78 8.08 3.93
N ILE A 143 7.17 7.05 3.16
CA ILE A 143 6.17 6.23 2.49
C ILE A 143 5.27 5.78 3.63
N GLN A 144 4.15 6.47 3.84
CA GLN A 144 3.08 5.87 4.59
C GLN A 144 2.54 4.83 3.61
N TYR A 145 3.03 3.60 3.77
CA TYR A 145 2.47 2.45 3.11
C TYR A 145 0.96 2.52 3.36
N VAL A 146 0.17 2.82 2.33
CA VAL A 146 -1.29 2.93 2.47
C VAL A 146 -1.77 1.52 2.71
N LEU A 147 -1.98 1.22 3.98
CA LEU A 147 -2.40 -0.09 4.42
C LEU A 147 -3.81 -0.36 3.86
N PRO A 148 -3.96 -1.33 2.94
CA PRO A 148 -5.28 -1.72 2.47
C PRO A 148 -6.03 -2.40 3.63
N ASP A 149 -7.35 -2.22 3.69
CA ASP A 149 -8.17 -3.01 4.60
C ASP A 149 -8.17 -4.50 4.22
N VAL A 150 -7.96 -4.79 2.94
CA VAL A 150 -7.94 -6.16 2.40
C VAL A 150 -6.82 -6.33 1.38
N TYR A 151 -5.91 -7.27 1.65
CA TYR A 151 -5.01 -7.83 0.64
C TYR A 151 -5.74 -8.93 -0.12
N ARG A 152 -5.81 -8.78 -1.44
CA ARG A 152 -6.61 -9.62 -2.34
C ARG A 152 -5.73 -10.53 -3.18
N SER A 153 -6.23 -11.74 -3.45
CA SER A 153 -5.46 -12.73 -4.23
C SER A 153 -5.25 -12.30 -5.69
N ASP A 154 -6.15 -11.48 -6.25
CA ASP A 154 -6.09 -10.99 -7.64
C ASP A 154 -4.97 -9.96 -7.89
N ALA A 155 -4.43 -9.37 -6.84
CA ALA A 155 -3.29 -8.45 -6.89
C ALA A 155 -2.02 -9.01 -6.23
N SER A 156 -2.01 -10.32 -5.92
CA SER A 156 -0.83 -11.03 -5.42
C SER A 156 0.20 -11.26 -6.55
N PRO A 157 1.52 -11.16 -6.29
CA PRO A 157 2.15 -10.87 -5.01
C PRO A 157 2.19 -9.37 -4.69
N TYR A 158 2.23 -9.06 -3.38
CA TYR A 158 2.42 -7.71 -2.88
C TYR A 158 3.86 -7.48 -2.45
N GLU A 159 4.46 -6.40 -2.94
CA GLU A 159 5.78 -5.94 -2.50
C GLU A 159 5.63 -4.96 -1.32
N ILE A 160 6.29 -5.26 -0.22
CA ILE A 160 6.25 -4.51 1.05
C ILE A 160 7.66 -3.95 1.30
N PRO A 161 7.98 -2.75 0.79
CA PRO A 161 9.35 -2.25 0.83
C PRO A 161 9.79 -1.75 2.21
N LEU A 162 8.86 -1.51 3.15
CA LEU A 162 9.09 -0.87 4.44
C LEU A 162 8.18 -1.46 5.52
N ASP A 163 8.49 -1.18 6.79
CA ASP A 163 7.65 -1.59 7.92
C ASP A 163 6.27 -0.92 7.84
N VAL A 164 5.23 -1.73 8.03
CA VAL A 164 3.84 -1.30 7.95
C VAL A 164 3.22 -1.35 9.34
N LEU A 165 2.79 -0.19 9.82
CA LEU A 165 2.03 -0.07 11.06
C LEU A 165 0.54 -0.30 10.79
N ILE A 166 -0.04 -1.30 11.46
CA ILE A 166 -1.49 -1.47 11.57
C ILE A 166 -1.93 -0.79 12.87
N PRO A 167 -2.52 0.42 12.81
CA PRO A 167 -2.91 1.17 14.01
C PRO A 167 -4.06 0.48 14.76
N GLU A 168 -4.26 0.88 16.01
CA GLU A 168 -5.19 0.26 16.97
C GLU A 168 -6.65 0.18 16.49
N ASP A 169 -7.07 1.14 15.67
CA ASP A 169 -8.43 1.28 15.12
C ASP A 169 -8.61 0.59 13.76
N ARG A 170 -7.58 -0.10 13.26
CA ARG A 170 -7.62 -0.76 11.95
C ARG A 170 -7.60 -2.28 12.04
N THR A 171 -8.37 -2.88 11.14
CA THR A 171 -8.35 -4.31 10.86
C THR A 171 -7.90 -4.51 9.42
N VAL A 172 -6.91 -5.39 9.24
CA VAL A 172 -6.39 -5.78 7.93
C VAL A 172 -6.69 -7.25 7.72
N VAL A 173 -7.27 -7.55 6.56
CA VAL A 173 -7.60 -8.92 6.15
C VAL A 173 -6.70 -9.35 5.00
N ILE A 174 -6.06 -10.50 5.11
CA ILE A 174 -5.30 -11.12 4.02
C ILE A 174 -6.10 -12.31 3.50
N GLN A 175 -6.49 -12.24 2.22
CA GLN A 175 -7.25 -13.29 1.54
C GLN A 175 -6.42 -14.56 1.32
N PRO A 176 -7.08 -15.72 1.10
CA PRO A 176 -6.38 -16.95 0.75
C PRO A 176 -5.48 -16.79 -0.49
N GLY A 177 -4.31 -17.44 -0.49
CA GLY A 177 -3.41 -17.48 -1.64
C GLY A 177 -2.60 -16.20 -1.89
N VAL A 178 -2.69 -15.20 -1.00
CA VAL A 178 -1.87 -13.99 -1.08
C VAL A 178 -0.41 -14.30 -0.70
N THR A 179 0.52 -13.75 -1.47
CA THR A 179 1.96 -13.72 -1.18
C THR A 179 2.38 -12.29 -0.90
N LEU A 180 3.06 -12.06 0.22
CA LEU A 180 3.62 -10.79 0.65
C LEU A 180 5.14 -10.90 0.72
N ARG A 181 5.84 -10.07 -0.06
CA ARG A 181 7.30 -10.03 -0.20
C ARG A 181 7.87 -8.81 0.48
N PHE A 182 8.70 -9.01 1.49
CA PHE A 182 9.18 -7.93 2.35
C PHE A 182 10.61 -7.53 2.00
N GLY A 183 10.84 -6.22 1.88
CA GLY A 183 12.17 -5.65 1.80
C GLY A 183 12.97 -5.80 3.11
N ASP A 184 14.21 -5.36 3.07
CA ASP A 184 15.07 -5.37 4.25
C ASP A 184 14.49 -4.46 5.34
N GLU A 185 14.51 -4.91 6.59
CA GLU A 185 13.88 -4.25 7.75
C GLU A 185 12.34 -4.02 7.64
N ALA A 186 11.71 -4.42 6.52
CA ALA A 186 10.26 -4.34 6.36
C ALA A 186 9.55 -5.43 7.17
N GLY A 187 8.32 -5.16 7.57
CA GLY A 187 7.53 -6.08 8.38
C GLY A 187 6.16 -5.52 8.68
N PHE A 188 5.44 -6.22 9.56
CA PHE A 188 4.19 -5.70 10.12
C PHE A 188 4.39 -5.39 11.60
N THR A 189 4.13 -4.14 11.97
CA THR A 189 3.93 -3.73 13.36
C THR A 189 2.42 -3.61 13.62
N VAL A 190 1.87 -4.51 14.42
CA VAL A 190 0.41 -4.65 14.61
C VAL A 190 0.00 -4.14 15.98
N ARG A 191 -0.71 -3.01 16.01
CA ARG A 191 -1.44 -2.50 17.18
C ARG A 191 -2.94 -2.78 17.09
N GLY A 192 -3.49 -2.78 15.89
CA GLY A 192 -4.87 -3.17 15.60
C GLY A 192 -5.02 -4.68 15.44
N VAL A 193 -5.69 -5.10 14.36
CA VAL A 193 -5.99 -6.51 14.09
C VAL A 193 -5.48 -6.93 12.72
N LEU A 194 -4.72 -8.02 12.69
CA LEU A 194 -4.33 -8.71 11.46
C LEU A 194 -5.08 -10.05 11.36
N ILE A 195 -5.87 -10.22 10.31
CA ILE A 195 -6.64 -11.43 10.04
C ILE A 195 -6.06 -12.10 8.79
N VAL A 196 -5.35 -13.20 8.97
CA VAL A 196 -4.78 -14.00 7.88
C VAL A 196 -5.68 -15.21 7.63
N ASN A 197 -6.44 -15.15 6.53
CA ASN A 197 -7.44 -16.16 6.17
C ASN A 197 -6.92 -17.06 5.04
N GLY A 198 -5.78 -17.72 5.25
CA GLY A 198 -5.36 -18.78 4.34
C GLY A 198 -6.31 -19.97 4.36
N THR A 199 -6.17 -20.85 3.37
CA THR A 199 -6.81 -22.17 3.37
C THR A 199 -5.79 -23.24 3.06
N ARG A 200 -6.11 -24.52 3.32
CA ARG A 200 -5.25 -25.65 2.94
C ARG A 200 -4.89 -25.64 1.45
N ALA A 201 -5.84 -25.28 0.59
CA ALA A 201 -5.65 -25.23 -0.86
C ALA A 201 -4.89 -23.98 -1.33
N ALA A 202 -5.00 -22.89 -0.57
CA ALA A 202 -4.40 -21.59 -0.89
C ALA A 202 -3.88 -20.93 0.39
N PRO A 203 -2.70 -21.37 0.91
CA PRO A 203 -2.11 -20.77 2.08
C PRO A 203 -1.63 -19.34 1.79
N VAL A 204 -1.55 -18.50 2.82
CA VAL A 204 -0.94 -17.17 2.72
C VAL A 204 0.57 -17.29 2.95
N THR A 205 1.39 -16.60 2.16
CA THR A 205 2.85 -16.64 2.27
C THR A 205 3.42 -15.27 2.63
N PHE A 206 4.24 -15.22 3.68
CA PHE A 206 5.08 -14.07 4.05
C PHE A 206 6.54 -14.45 3.85
N GLU A 207 7.24 -13.79 2.94
CA GLU A 207 8.60 -14.14 2.55
C GLU A 207 9.49 -12.89 2.35
N PRO A 208 10.82 -12.98 2.53
CA PRO A 208 11.72 -11.91 2.13
C PRO A 208 11.72 -11.75 0.61
N ARG A 209 11.93 -10.52 0.14
CA ARG A 209 12.18 -10.22 -1.28
C ARG A 209 13.59 -10.65 -1.69
N ALA A 210 14.56 -10.50 -0.80
CA ALA A 210 15.97 -10.83 -1.05
C ALA A 210 16.54 -11.65 0.11
N ASP A 211 16.88 -10.99 1.22
CA ASP A 211 17.58 -11.63 2.33
C ASP A 211 16.65 -11.89 3.51
N ARG A 212 16.57 -10.94 4.44
CA ARG A 212 15.87 -11.11 5.71
C ARG A 212 15.01 -9.89 6.00
N TRP A 213 13.77 -10.15 6.37
CA TRP A 213 12.81 -9.11 6.75
C TRP A 213 12.56 -9.14 8.25
N LYS A 214 11.94 -8.09 8.79
CA LYS A 214 11.71 -7.93 10.23
C LYS A 214 10.83 -9.06 10.79
N GLY A 215 9.76 -9.43 10.09
CA GLY A 215 8.74 -10.36 10.59
C GLY A 215 7.45 -9.63 11.01
N ILE A 216 6.64 -10.31 11.81
CA ILE A 216 5.35 -9.80 12.31
C ILE A 216 5.47 -9.56 13.81
N GLU A 217 5.26 -8.31 14.22
CA GLU A 217 5.42 -7.84 15.59
C GLU A 217 4.10 -7.25 16.10
N ILE A 218 3.47 -7.93 17.06
CA ILE A 218 2.22 -7.51 17.68
C ILE A 218 2.54 -6.81 19.01
N ILE A 219 2.08 -5.57 19.17
CA ILE A 219 2.33 -4.74 20.36
C ILE A 219 1.05 -4.03 20.80
N ASN A 220 0.81 -3.98 22.10
CA ASN A 220 -0.34 -3.32 22.72
C ASN A 220 -1.69 -3.75 22.12
N ALA A 221 -1.81 -5.00 21.67
CA ALA A 221 -3.02 -5.49 21.04
C ALA A 221 -4.15 -5.60 22.06
N VAL A 222 -5.27 -4.92 21.80
CA VAL A 222 -6.49 -5.01 22.63
C VAL A 222 -7.41 -6.12 22.12
N THR A 223 -7.36 -6.42 20.82
CA THR A 223 -8.15 -7.46 20.17
C THR A 223 -7.21 -8.50 19.54
N PRO A 224 -7.48 -9.81 19.67
CA PRO A 224 -6.59 -10.84 19.14
C PRO A 224 -6.57 -10.86 17.62
N SER A 225 -5.36 -10.85 17.04
CA SER A 225 -5.14 -11.18 15.63
C SER A 225 -5.34 -12.68 15.37
N LYS A 226 -5.56 -13.08 14.12
CA LYS A 226 -5.83 -14.48 13.74
C LYS A 226 -4.99 -14.90 12.56
N PHE A 227 -4.41 -16.09 12.66
CA PHE A 227 -3.62 -16.68 11.59
C PHE A 227 -4.11 -18.10 11.28
N SER A 228 -4.57 -18.31 10.05
CA SER A 228 -4.99 -19.61 9.55
C SER A 228 -4.28 -19.94 8.23
N PHE A 229 -3.72 -21.15 8.12
CA PHE A 229 -3.05 -21.66 6.91
C PHE A 229 -2.06 -20.65 6.29
N ALA A 230 -1.00 -20.33 7.03
CA ALA A 230 0.00 -19.38 6.60
C ALA A 230 1.42 -19.96 6.69
N ASN A 231 2.30 -19.50 5.81
CA ASN A 231 3.74 -19.75 5.87
C ASN A 231 4.46 -18.44 6.13
N VAL A 232 5.28 -18.39 7.19
CA VAL A 232 6.13 -17.25 7.54
C VAL A 232 7.58 -17.70 7.47
N THR A 233 8.33 -17.17 6.51
CA THR A 233 9.70 -17.63 6.23
C THR A 233 10.70 -16.49 6.13
N GLY A 234 11.98 -16.75 6.47
CA GLY A 234 13.10 -15.85 6.21
C GLY A 234 13.05 -14.53 6.96
N SER A 235 12.48 -14.50 8.16
CA SER A 235 12.33 -13.30 8.99
C SER A 235 13.18 -13.32 10.25
N VAL A 236 13.37 -12.15 10.87
CA VAL A 236 13.98 -12.05 12.20
C VAL A 236 12.99 -12.54 13.27
N LEU A 237 11.78 -11.99 13.31
CA LEU A 237 10.85 -12.17 14.43
C LEU A 237 9.89 -13.36 14.29
N GLY A 238 9.70 -13.90 13.08
CA GLY A 238 8.59 -14.83 12.81
C GLY A 238 7.24 -14.17 13.12
N ILE A 239 6.46 -14.78 14.01
CA ILE A 239 5.29 -14.15 14.61
C ILE A 239 5.58 -13.89 16.09
N THR A 240 5.75 -12.63 16.45
CA THR A 240 6.11 -12.19 17.80
C THR A 240 4.99 -11.34 18.42
N LEU A 241 4.68 -11.59 19.69
CA LEU A 241 3.83 -10.75 20.53
C LEU A 241 4.68 -10.18 21.66
N ARG A 242 4.77 -8.85 21.79
CA ARG A 242 5.48 -8.21 22.91
C ARG A 242 4.56 -7.78 24.05
N SER A 243 3.31 -7.43 23.75
CA SER A 243 2.31 -7.00 24.72
C SER A 243 0.90 -7.07 24.14
N GLY A 244 -0.08 -7.27 25.02
CA GLY A 244 -1.50 -7.33 24.66
C GLY A 244 -2.04 -8.76 24.53
N VAL A 245 -3.23 -8.87 23.94
CA VAL A 245 -3.97 -10.12 23.80
C VAL A 245 -3.29 -11.02 22.75
N PRO A 246 -2.96 -12.28 23.07
CA PRO A 246 -2.28 -13.17 22.12
C PRO A 246 -3.11 -13.50 20.87
N PRO A 247 -2.45 -13.68 19.70
CA PRO A 247 -3.14 -14.12 18.50
C PRO A 247 -3.55 -15.60 18.58
N SER A 248 -4.58 -15.98 17.83
CA SER A 248 -4.88 -17.41 17.60
C SER A 248 -4.13 -17.91 16.37
N ILE A 249 -3.40 -19.01 16.52
CA ILE A 249 -2.59 -19.62 15.45
C ILE A 249 -3.15 -21.00 15.11
N ASP A 250 -3.48 -21.25 13.84
CA ASP A 250 -4.01 -22.51 13.35
C ASP A 250 -3.43 -22.88 11.98
N ASN A 251 -2.84 -24.07 11.84
CA ASN A 251 -2.20 -24.54 10.60
C ASN A 251 -1.14 -23.56 10.04
N VAL A 252 -0.32 -22.95 10.91
CA VAL A 252 0.74 -22.03 10.50
C VAL A 252 2.10 -22.71 10.53
N ILE A 253 2.90 -22.48 9.49
CA ILE A 253 4.30 -22.92 9.41
C ILE A 253 5.19 -21.69 9.58
N SER A 254 6.05 -21.69 10.59
CA SER A 254 7.08 -20.67 10.80
C SER A 254 8.44 -21.32 10.58
N THR A 255 9.07 -21.03 9.44
CA THR A 255 10.28 -21.73 9.00
C THR A 255 11.43 -20.80 8.67
N SER A 256 12.68 -21.24 8.90
CA SER A 256 13.88 -20.48 8.48
C SER A 256 13.89 -19.03 8.98
N ASN A 257 13.31 -18.79 10.16
CA ASN A 257 13.31 -17.50 10.84
C ASN A 257 14.37 -17.50 11.95
N GLN A 258 14.76 -16.33 12.45
CA GLN A 258 15.58 -16.29 13.65
C GLN A 258 14.76 -16.74 14.88
N TYR A 259 13.51 -16.28 15.00
CA TYR A 259 12.52 -16.78 15.96
C TYR A 259 11.27 -17.27 15.23
N GLY A 260 10.67 -18.37 15.70
CA GLY A 260 9.47 -18.95 15.10
C GLY A 260 8.17 -18.28 15.56
N PHE A 261 7.67 -18.72 16.71
CA PHE A 261 6.57 -18.09 17.46
C PHE A 261 7.11 -17.67 18.82
N ASP A 262 7.11 -16.37 19.14
CA ASP A 262 7.60 -15.83 20.41
C ASP A 262 6.56 -14.90 21.04
N PHE A 263 5.85 -15.39 22.07
CA PHE A 263 4.76 -14.66 22.70
C PHE A 263 5.08 -14.30 24.14
N GLN A 264 5.22 -12.99 24.38
CA GLN A 264 5.35 -12.42 25.70
C GLN A 264 3.98 -12.07 26.25
N THR A 265 3.44 -12.92 27.13
CA THR A 265 2.10 -12.78 27.69
C THR A 265 1.92 -13.60 28.98
N SER A 266 0.91 -13.22 29.77
CA SER A 266 0.38 -14.02 30.88
C SER A 266 -1.00 -14.61 30.56
N ASP A 267 -1.57 -14.29 29.39
CA ASP A 267 -2.85 -14.79 28.92
C ASP A 267 -2.72 -16.16 28.26
N SER A 268 -3.87 -16.80 28.03
CA SER A 268 -3.93 -18.08 27.33
C SER A 268 -3.54 -17.92 25.86
N VAL A 269 -2.59 -18.74 25.42
CA VAL A 269 -2.15 -18.83 24.02
C VAL A 269 -2.75 -20.08 23.37
N ARG A 270 -3.33 -19.95 22.17
CA ARG A 270 -3.82 -21.08 21.37
C ARG A 270 -3.03 -21.21 20.06
N ILE A 271 -2.24 -22.29 19.96
CA ILE A 271 -1.53 -22.70 18.75
C ILE A 271 -1.96 -24.12 18.41
N VAL A 272 -2.49 -24.33 17.21
CA VAL A 272 -3.06 -25.63 16.78
C VAL A 272 -2.51 -26.02 15.41
N ASN A 273 -2.19 -27.30 15.22
CA ASN A 273 -1.72 -27.87 13.94
C ASN A 273 -0.57 -27.07 13.28
N SER A 274 0.26 -26.39 14.07
CA SER A 274 1.26 -25.45 13.58
C SER A 274 2.66 -25.98 13.84
N SER A 275 3.61 -25.61 12.99
CA SER A 275 4.97 -26.13 13.00
C SER A 275 5.99 -24.99 13.01
N ALA A 276 7.06 -25.16 13.78
CA ALA A 276 8.21 -24.28 13.77
C ALA A 276 9.42 -25.09 13.31
N LEU A 277 9.98 -24.76 12.13
CA LEU A 277 10.98 -25.58 11.45
C LEU A 277 12.24 -24.76 11.18
N ASN A 278 13.43 -25.33 11.43
CA ASN A 278 14.71 -24.71 11.06
C ASN A 278 14.89 -23.24 11.50
N ASN A 279 14.33 -22.86 12.67
CA ASN A 279 14.49 -21.51 13.21
C ASN A 279 15.81 -21.41 13.99
N GLU A 280 16.56 -20.32 13.86
CA GLU A 280 17.92 -20.19 14.40
C GLU A 280 17.97 -20.24 15.93
N LYS A 281 16.99 -19.65 16.61
CA LYS A 281 16.94 -19.56 18.08
C LYS A 281 15.83 -20.44 18.66
N SER A 282 14.60 -19.95 18.73
CA SER A 282 13.48 -20.71 19.30
C SER A 282 12.39 -20.95 18.28
N GLY A 283 11.87 -22.17 18.23
CA GLY A 283 10.70 -22.50 17.42
C GLY A 283 9.40 -22.01 18.06
N PHE A 284 9.15 -22.38 19.31
CA PHE A 284 8.03 -21.91 20.12
C PHE A 284 8.54 -21.37 21.45
N ARG A 285 8.12 -20.15 21.81
CA ARG A 285 8.42 -19.55 23.11
C ARG A 285 7.19 -18.80 23.61
N ILE A 286 6.83 -19.07 24.86
CA ILE A 286 5.80 -18.33 25.59
C ILE A 286 6.42 -17.95 26.93
N SER A 287 6.38 -16.66 27.27
CA SER A 287 6.98 -16.15 28.51
C SER A 287 6.22 -14.97 29.07
N SER A 288 6.23 -14.77 30.37
CA SER A 288 5.65 -13.57 30.98
C SER A 288 6.65 -12.40 30.96
N LYS A 289 6.14 -11.16 30.93
CA LYS A 289 7.00 -9.97 31.11
C LYS A 289 7.40 -9.88 32.59
N VAL A 290 8.68 -10.09 32.88
CA VAL A 290 9.23 -9.84 34.21
C VAL A 290 9.19 -8.33 34.44
N VAL A 291 8.26 -7.87 35.28
CA VAL A 291 8.33 -6.50 35.80
C VAL A 291 9.54 -6.45 36.70
N ALA A 292 10.56 -5.69 36.33
CA ALA A 292 11.70 -5.46 37.20
C ALA A 292 11.18 -4.78 38.49
N PRO A 293 11.59 -5.24 39.68
CA PRO A 293 11.15 -4.61 40.92
C PRO A 293 11.74 -3.20 40.99
N GLY A 294 10.91 -2.16 40.88
CA GLY A 294 11.34 -0.78 41.17
C GLY A 294 10.79 0.37 40.31
N SER A 295 9.89 0.17 39.34
CA SER A 295 9.24 1.28 38.64
C SER A 295 7.79 1.43 39.05
N SER A 296 7.56 2.16 40.15
CA SER A 296 6.26 2.75 40.53
C SER A 296 6.31 4.26 40.32
#